data_AF-A0A534RHJ6-F1
#
_entry.id   AF-A0A534RHJ6-F1
#
_cell.length_a   1.000
_cell.length_b   1.000
_cell.length_c   1.000
_cell.angle_alpha   90.00
_cell.angle_beta   90.00
_cell.angle_gamma   90.00
#
_symmetry.space_group_name_H-M   'P 1'
#
loop_
_entity.id
_entity.type
_entity.pdbx_description
1 polymer ?
#
loop_
_entity_poly.entity_id
_entity_poly.type
_entity_poly.pdbx_seq_one_letter_code
_entity_poly.pdbx_strand_id
1 'polypeptide(L)' 'MVANASPVVCATCEREMNHHAEKLVHPTDSVDDGYLDPILGGIVEEVHACPACGTGASRRSTR' A
#
# COMPACT_ATOMS: atom_id res chain seq x y z
N MET A 1 19.97 1.81 -1.22
CA MET A 1 19.31 2.80 -2.09
C MET A 1 17.82 2.51 -1.96
N VAL A 2 17.02 3.41 -1.42
CA VAL A 2 15.57 3.19 -1.34
C VAL A 2 15.03 3.31 -2.76
N ALA A 3 14.53 2.22 -3.33
CA ALA A 3 13.81 2.30 -4.58
C ALA A 3 12.60 3.21 -4.35
N ASN A 4 12.52 4.35 -5.05
CA ASN A 4 11.32 5.17 -5.01
C ASN A 4 10.21 4.39 -5.71
N ALA A 5 9.30 3.83 -4.92
CA ALA A 5 8.10 3.21 -5.45
C ALA A 5 7.33 4.24 -6.31
N SER A 6 6.79 3.80 -7.44
CA SER A 6 6.01 4.67 -8.32
C SER A 6 4.86 5.32 -7.55
N PRO A 7 4.57 6.61 -7.74
CA PRO A 7 3.49 7.29 -7.01
C PRO A 7 2.14 6.64 -7.29
N VAL A 8 1.26 6.62 -6.29
CA VAL A 8 -0.14 6.16 -6.45
C VAL A 8 -0.96 7.36 -6.94
N VAL A 9 -1.71 7.18 -8.02
CA VAL A 9 -2.54 8.24 -8.63
C VAL A 9 -4.01 7.95 -8.40
N CYS A 10 -4.77 8.96 -7.99
CA CYS A 10 -6.21 8.84 -7.78
C CYS A 10 -6.93 8.64 -9.12
N ALA A 11 -7.67 7.55 -9.27
CA ALA A 11 -8.43 7.25 -10.48
C ALA A 11 -9.56 8.25 -10.80
N THR A 12 -9.97 9.06 -9.82
CA THR A 12 -11.03 10.06 -9.98
C THR A 12 -10.49 11.46 -10.25
N CYS A 13 -9.42 11.86 -9.57
CA CYS A 13 -8.90 13.22 -9.63
C CYS A 13 -7.58 13.35 -10.42
N GLU A 14 -6.99 12.21 -10.80
CA GLU A 14 -5.71 12.12 -11.51
C GLU A 14 -4.52 12.78 -10.78
N ARG A 15 -4.67 13.00 -9.48
CA ARG A 15 -3.64 13.56 -8.60
C ARG A 15 -2.88 12.47 -7.88
N GLU A 16 -1.60 12.73 -7.61
CA GLU A 16 -0.81 11.93 -6.70
C GLU A 16 -1.49 11.87 -5.32
N MET A 17 -1.57 10.65 -4.78
CA MET A 17 -2.16 10.35 -3.49
C MET A 17 -1.08 10.37 -2.41
N ASN A 18 -1.45 10.84 -1.22
CA ASN A 18 -0.53 10.88 -0.09
C ASN A 18 -0.39 9.47 0.50
N HIS A 19 0.84 9.02 0.72
CA HIS A 19 1.12 7.85 1.56
C HIS A 19 0.72 8.17 3.01
N HIS A 20 -0.46 7.72 3.41
CA HIS A 20 -1.10 8.16 4.64
C HIS A 20 -0.74 7.28 5.83
N ALA A 21 -0.67 5.96 5.63
CA ALA A 21 -0.36 4.99 6.66
C ALA A 21 0.18 3.69 6.06
N GLU A 22 0.76 2.85 6.91
CA GLU A 22 0.98 1.43 6.65
C GLU A 22 0.10 0.63 7.60
N LYS A 23 -0.46 -0.49 7.14
CA LYS A 23 -1.19 -1.43 7.97
C LYS A 23 -0.63 -2.84 7.78
N LEU A 24 -0.66 -3.62 8.84
CA LEU A 24 -0.36 -5.03 8.79
C LEU A 24 -1.65 -5.82 8.56
N VAL A 25 -1.67 -6.66 7.54
CA VAL A 25 -2.83 -7.48 7.16
C VAL A 25 -2.45 -8.95 7.31
N HIS A 26 -3.35 -9.75 7.87
CA HIS A 26 -3.13 -11.20 7.94
C HIS A 26 -3.37 -11.84 6.57
N PRO A 27 -2.50 -12.77 6.14
CA PRO A 27 -2.70 -13.52 4.92
C PRO A 27 -3.99 -14.35 5.03
N THR A 28 -4.73 -14.44 3.93
CA THR A 28 -6.00 -15.18 3.86
C THR A 28 -5.98 -16.31 2.84
N ASP A 29 -5.05 -16.26 1.87
CA ASP A 29 -4.86 -17.29 0.86
C ASP A 29 -3.37 -17.56 0.59
N SER A 30 -3.06 -18.57 -0.23
CA SER A 30 -1.68 -18.94 -0.57
C SER A 30 -0.98 -17.95 -1.51
N VAL A 31 -1.70 -17.02 -2.14
CA VAL A 31 -1.12 -15.98 -3.01
C VAL A 31 -0.44 -14.91 -2.14
N ASP A 32 -0.88 -14.78 -0.89
CA ASP A 32 -0.34 -13.86 0.11
C ASP A 32 1.05 -14.24 0.62
N ASP A 33 1.46 -15.51 0.50
CA ASP A 33 2.74 -16.02 1.03
C ASP A 33 3.94 -15.25 0.47
N GLY A 34 3.85 -14.78 -0.78
CA GLY A 34 4.90 -13.99 -1.44
C GLY A 34 5.06 -12.56 -0.90
N TYR A 35 4.14 -12.10 -0.07
CA TYR A 35 4.11 -10.74 0.48
C TYR A 35 4.25 -10.71 2.00
N LEU A 36 4.51 -11.86 2.63
CA LEU A 36 4.69 -11.96 4.06
C LEU A 36 6.00 -11.29 4.50
N ASP A 37 5.87 -10.32 5.40
CA ASP A 37 7.00 -9.80 6.13
C ASP A 37 7.41 -10.82 7.22
N PRO A 38 8.64 -11.34 7.20
CA PRO A 38 9.07 -12.39 8.11
C PRO A 38 9.26 -11.91 9.55
N ILE A 39 9.34 -10.60 9.79
CA ILE A 39 9.52 -10.02 11.13
C ILE A 39 8.17 -9.70 11.75
N LEU A 40 7.26 -9.10 10.97
CA LEU A 40 5.95 -8.67 11.45
C LEU A 40 4.92 -9.79 11.44
N GLY A 41 5.13 -10.85 10.66
CA GLY A 41 4.22 -12.00 10.58
C GLY A 41 2.90 -11.69 9.86
N GLY A 42 2.96 -10.76 8.90
CA GLY A 42 1.81 -10.35 8.09
C GLY A 42 2.26 -9.61 6.84
N ILE A 43 1.30 -9.16 6.03
CA ILE A 43 1.55 -8.39 4.81
C ILE A 43 1.48 -6.90 5.16
N VAL A 44 2.51 -6.14 4.80
CA VAL A 44 2.48 -4.69 4.91
C VAL A 44 1.72 -4.12 3.71
N GLU A 45 0.61 -3.43 3.96
CA GLU A 45 -0.11 -2.65 2.95
C GLU A 45 0.04 -1.16 3.21
N GLU A 46 0.43 -0.44 2.17
CA GLU A 46 0.42 1.01 2.15
C GLU A 46 -1.00 1.51 1.89
N VAL A 47 -1.44 2.48 2.68
CA VAL A 47 -2.71 3.16 2.53
C VAL A 47 -2.45 4.56 2.01
N HIS A 48 -3.07 4.87 0.87
CA HIS A 48 -2.95 6.13 0.17
C HIS A 48 -4.28 6.87 0.20
N ALA A 49 -4.25 8.19 0.40
CA ALA A 49 -5.44 9.04 0.42
C ALA A 49 -5.31 10.19 -0.58
N CYS A 50 -6.35 10.42 -1.39
CA CYS A 50 -6.38 11.54 -2.31
C CYS A 50 -6.60 12.85 -1.55
N PRO A 51 -5.70 13.83 -1.66
CA PRO A 51 -5.84 15.11 -0.94
C PRO A 51 -7.00 15.98 -1.44
N ALA A 52 -7.53 15.70 -2.64
CA ALA A 52 -8.60 16.49 -3.24
C ALA A 52 -10.00 15.96 -2.91
N CYS A 53 -10.22 14.65 -3.08
CA CYS A 53 -11.55 14.04 -2.94
C CYS A 53 -11.68 13.07 -1.76
N GLY A 54 -10.59 12.78 -1.04
CA GLY A 54 -10.60 11.88 0.12
C GLY A 54 -10.66 10.39 -0.21
N THR A 55 -10.73 10.00 -1.49
CA THR A 55 -10.75 8.57 -1.88
C THR A 55 -9.48 7.86 -1.40
N GLY A 56 -9.64 6.65 -0.85
CA GLY A 56 -8.55 5.80 -0.41
C GLY A 56 -8.18 4.74 -1.43
N ALA A 57 -6.90 4.35 -1.46
CA ALA A 57 -6.39 3.20 -2.18
C ALA A 57 -5.38 2.46 -1.30
N SER A 58 -5.17 1.17 -1.54
CA SER A 58 -4.14 0.39 -0.86
C SER A 58 -3.31 -0.41 -1.86
N ARG A 59 -2.03 -0.61 -1.54
CA ARG A 59 -1.16 -1.51 -2.29
C ARG A 59 -0.28 -2.32 -1.34
N ARG A 60 0.04 -3.56 -1.72
CA ARG A 60 1.02 -4.37 -0.99
C ARG A 60 2.40 -3.75 -1.13
N SER A 61 3.10 -3.62 -0.02
CA SER A 61 4.50 -3.23 0.01
C SER A 61 5.37 -4.48 -0.12
N THR A 62 6.39 -4.44 -0.97
CA THR A 62 7.36 -5.53 -1.17
C THR A 62 8.71 -5.15 -0.59
N ARG A 63 8.71 -4.49 0.58
CA ARG A 63 9.87 -3.82 1.14
C ARG A 63 11.05 -4.75 1.42
#